data_AF-A0A3R6VKY6-F1
#
_entry.id   AF-A0A3R6VKY6-F1
#
_cell.length_a   1.000
_cell.length_b   1.000
_cell.length_c   1.000
_cell.angle_alpha   90.00
_cell.angle_beta   90.00
_cell.angle_gamma   90.00
#
_symmetry.space_group_name_H-M   'P 1'
#
loop_
_entity.id
_entity.type
_entity.pdbx_description
1 polymer ?
#
loop_
_entity_poly.entity_id
_entity_poly.type
_entity_poly.pdbx_seq_one_letter_code
_entity_poly.pdbx_strand_id
1 'polypeptide(L)'
;MAGRPHGIKLVLTKDNAILSDAKDDIVKTWRWNPNAQNAGTPPTDPIVIQLNECLTFKFVDRKHILVKFVNTGVSLEFQCGERLKRDDTYLQHSTK
;
A
#
# COMPACT_ATOMS: atom_id res chain seq x y z
N MET A 1 21.01 -5.17 16.78
CA MET A 1 20.37 -6.28 16.04
C MET A 1 18.93 -5.87 15.79
N ALA A 2 18.54 -5.58 14.55
CA ALA A 2 17.16 -5.21 14.24
C ALA A 2 16.28 -6.46 14.29
N GLY A 3 15.70 -6.74 15.47
CA GLY A 3 14.74 -7.82 15.65
C GLY A 3 13.54 -7.62 14.73
N ARG A 4 13.04 -8.70 14.12
CA ARG A 4 11.85 -8.67 13.25
C ARG A 4 10.72 -7.96 14.00
N PRO A 5 10.12 -6.89 13.46
CA PRO A 5 9.05 -6.17 14.13
C PRO A 5 7.79 -7.04 14.14
N HIS A 6 7.59 -7.82 15.22
CA HIS A 6 6.33 -8.47 15.62
C HIS A 6 5.47 -9.08 14.49
N GLY A 7 6.14 -9.63 13.48
CA GLY A 7 5.66 -10.63 12.51
C GLY A 7 4.49 -10.28 11.61
N ILE A 8 4.01 -9.04 11.55
CA ILE A 8 2.95 -8.69 10.59
C ILE A 8 3.51 -8.68 9.17
N LYS A 9 2.82 -9.37 8.26
CA LYS A 9 3.24 -9.50 6.86
C LYS A 9 2.11 -9.07 5.94
N LEU A 10 2.36 -8.06 5.12
CA LEU A 10 1.46 -7.64 4.06
C LEU A 10 2.07 -7.98 2.71
N VAL A 11 1.38 -8.80 1.91
CA VAL A 11 1.75 -9.14 0.54
C VAL A 11 0.79 -8.44 -0.40
N LEU A 12 1.33 -7.63 -1.31
CA LEU A 12 0.57 -6.97 -2.37
C LEU A 12 0.90 -7.62 -3.71
N THR A 13 -0.12 -8.08 -4.43
CA THR A 13 0.01 -8.67 -5.76
C THR A 13 -0.82 -7.88 -6.78
N LYS A 14 -0.74 -8.26 -8.06
CA LYS A 14 -1.56 -7.67 -9.11
C LYS A 14 -3.08 -7.93 -8.94
N ASP A 15 -3.46 -8.93 -8.14
CA ASP A 15 -4.85 -9.40 -8.02
C ASP A 15 -5.45 -9.14 -6.62
N ASN A 16 -4.61 -9.12 -5.58
CA ASN A 16 -5.04 -9.00 -4.19
C ASN A 16 -3.96 -8.43 -3.26
N ALA A 17 -4.39 -8.14 -2.03
CA ALA A 17 -3.55 -7.97 -0.86
C ALA A 17 -3.90 -9.01 0.21
N ILE A 18 -2.89 -9.52 0.90
CA ILE A 18 -3.04 -10.51 1.97
C ILE A 18 -2.27 -10.01 3.18
N LEU A 19 -2.95 -9.89 4.32
CA LEU A 19 -2.36 -9.60 5.63
C LEU A 19 -2.30 -10.88 6.45
N SER A 20 -1.10 -11.25 6.87
CA SER A 20 -0.84 -12.35 7.79
C SER A 20 -0.25 -11.84 9.11
N ASP A 21 -0.53 -12.56 10.20
CA ASP A 21 0.04 -12.28 11.50
C ASP A 21 1.43 -12.93 11.68
N ALA A 22 1.99 -12.81 12.89
CA ALA A 22 3.30 -13.34 13.24
C ALA A 22 3.42 -14.88 13.19
N LYS A 23 2.30 -15.61 13.09
CA LYS A 23 2.25 -17.06 12.95
C LYS A 23 2.06 -17.49 11.49
N ASP A 24 2.12 -16.54 10.56
CA ASP A 24 1.78 -16.71 9.14
C ASP A 24 0.30 -17.04 8.88
N ASP A 25 -0.58 -16.87 9.87
CA ASP A 25 -2.03 -17.06 9.70
C ASP A 25 -2.61 -15.88 8.92
N ILE A 26 -3.43 -16.16 7.89
CA ILE A 26 -4.09 -15.13 7.09
C ILE A 26 -5.20 -14.48 7.92
N VAL A 27 -5.01 -13.20 8.27
CA VAL A 27 -5.97 -12.42 9.05
C VAL A 27 -6.98 -11.74 8.13
N LYS A 28 -6.51 -11.17 7.02
CA LYS A 28 -7.36 -10.46 6.03
C LYS A 28 -6.88 -10.67 4.61
N THR A 29 -7.81 -10.69 3.67
CA THR A 29 -7.55 -10.72 2.24
C THR A 29 -8.45 -9.70 1.55
N TRP A 30 -7.88 -8.93 0.63
CA TRP A 30 -8.58 -7.96 -0.19
C TRP A 30 -8.29 -8.23 -1.66
N ARG A 31 -9.31 -8.49 -2.47
CA ARG A 31 -9.17 -8.62 -3.91
C ARG A 31 -9.46 -7.28 -4.56
N TRP A 32 -8.71 -6.97 -5.61
CA TRP A 32 -8.91 -5.70 -6.33
C TRP A 32 -10.15 -5.70 -7.23
N ASN A 33 -10.62 -6.88 -7.64
CA ASN A 33 -11.88 -7.02 -8.34
C ASN A 33 -13.04 -7.12 -7.31
N PRO A 34 -13.92 -6.11 -7.22
CA PRO A 34 -15.03 -6.11 -6.26
C PRO A 34 -16.08 -7.20 -6.55
N ASN A 35 -16.14 -7.69 -7.80
CA ASN A 35 -17.06 -8.74 -8.21
C ASN A 35 -16.52 -10.15 -7.94
N ALA A 36 -15.28 -10.28 -7.46
CA ALA A 36 -14.73 -11.58 -7.09
C ALA A 36 -15.40 -12.11 -5.82
N GLN A 37 -15.60 -13.43 -5.75
CA GLN A 37 -16.06 -14.06 -4.51
C GLN A 37 -15.06 -13.77 -3.38
N ASN A 38 -15.59 -13.37 -2.22
CA ASN A 38 -14.80 -12.97 -1.05
C ASN A 38 -13.78 -11.87 -1.36
N ALA A 39 -14.19 -10.83 -2.10
CA ALA A 39 -13.32 -9.69 -2.39
C ALA A 39 -12.82 -8.96 -1.14
N GLY A 40 -13.54 -9.07 -0.03
CA GLY A 40 -13.22 -8.35 1.20
C GLY A 40 -13.54 -6.87 1.10
N THR A 41 -13.55 -6.19 2.24
CA THR A 41 -13.71 -4.73 2.33
C THR A 41 -12.38 -4.10 2.71
N PRO A 42 -11.91 -3.05 2.01
CA PRO A 42 -10.70 -2.33 2.41
C PRO A 42 -10.74 -1.98 3.91
N PRO A 43 -9.59 -2.00 4.59
CA PRO A 43 -9.52 -1.69 6.00
C PRO A 43 -10.09 -0.30 6.30
N THR A 44 -10.98 -0.22 7.29
CA THR A 44 -11.56 1.04 7.79
C THR A 44 -10.48 1.97 8.33
N ASP A 45 -9.53 1.39 9.07
CA ASP A 45 -8.36 2.08 9.60
C ASP A 45 -7.11 1.71 8.80
N PRO A 46 -6.26 2.69 8.43
CA PRO A 46 -5.04 2.41 7.68
C PRO A 46 -4.13 1.41 8.41
N ILE A 47 -3.64 0.42 7.67
CA ILE A 47 -2.64 -0.51 8.16
C ILE A 47 -1.27 0.18 8.10
N VAL A 48 -0.65 0.38 9.26
CA VAL A 48 0.66 1.00 9.39
C VAL A 48 1.69 -0.05 9.84
N ILE A 49 2.74 -0.21 9.06
CA ILE A 49 3.82 -1.16 9.33
C ILE A 49 5.13 -0.38 9.42
N GLN A 50 5.80 -0.48 10.57
CA GLN A 50 7.15 0.07 10.73
C GLN A 50 8.16 -0.92 10.14
N LEU A 51 8.80 -0.55 9.03
CA LEU A 51 9.76 -1.41 8.34
C LEU A 51 11.13 -1.39 9.02
N ASN A 52 11.55 -0.22 9.50
CA ASN A 52 12.74 0.00 10.33
C ASN A 52 12.60 1.34 11.08
N GLU A 53 13.65 1.83 11.74
CA GLU A 53 13.61 3.08 12.53
C GLU A 53 13.21 4.33 11.72
N CYS A 54 13.47 4.34 10.41
CA CYS A 54 13.28 5.51 9.56
C CYS A 54 12.18 5.32 8.50
N LEU A 55 11.71 4.09 8.24
CA LEU A 55 10.75 3.77 7.19
C LEU A 55 9.44 3.24 7.76
N THR A 56 8.35 3.91 7.38
CA THR A 56 6.98 3.52 7.69
C THR A 56 6.21 3.27 6.41
N PHE A 57 5.52 2.13 6.34
CA PHE A 57 4.62 1.78 5.26
C PHE A 57 3.17 1.93 5.73
N LYS A 58 2.31 2.55 4.92
CA LYS A 58 0.88 2.74 5.20
C LYS A 58 0.05 2.26 4.02
N PHE A 59 -0.93 1.41 4.29
CA PHE A 59 -1.86 0.85 3.31
C PHE A 59 -3.31 1.08 3.73
N VAL A 60 -4.12 1.58 2.80
CA VAL A 60 -5.58 1.69 2.96
C VAL A 60 -6.26 0.88 1.87
N ASP A 61 -5.90 1.11 0.61
CA ASP A 61 -6.42 0.36 -0.53
C ASP A 61 -5.38 0.39 -1.68
N ARG A 62 -5.77 -0.16 -2.84
CA ARG A 62 -4.91 -0.21 -4.03
C ARG A 62 -4.45 1.17 -4.53
N LYS A 63 -5.24 2.23 -4.35
CA LYS A 63 -4.94 3.60 -4.78
C LYS A 63 -4.20 4.40 -3.70
N HIS A 64 -4.33 4.00 -2.43
CA HIS A 64 -3.82 4.71 -1.28
C HIS A 64 -2.76 3.87 -0.55
N ILE A 65 -1.54 3.89 -1.10
CA ILE A 65 -0.34 3.26 -0.54
C ILE A 65 0.74 4.32 -0.38
N LEU A 66 1.30 4.44 0.82
CA LEU A 66 2.32 5.43 1.15
C LEU A 66 3.52 4.77 1.83
N VAL A 67 4.72 5.13 1.38
CA VAL A 67 5.98 4.87 2.09
C VAL A 67 6.54 6.19 2.58
N LYS A 68 6.73 6.31 3.88
CA LYS A 68 7.32 7.49 4.51
C LYS A 68 8.71 7.16 5.01
N PHE A 69 9.67 8.01 4.67
CA PHE A 69 11.02 7.99 5.21
C PHE A 69 11.25 9.23 6.06
N VAL A 70 11.72 9.06 7.29
CA VAL A 70 12.12 10.15 8.18
C VAL A 70 13.48 9.83 8.78
N ASN A 71 14.46 10.69 8.57
CA ASN A 71 15.76 10.61 9.24
C ASN A 71 16.33 12.02 9.41
N THR A 72 16.66 12.39 10.65
CA THR A 72 17.43 13.57 11.07
C THR A 72 17.36 14.77 10.11
N GLY A 73 16.23 15.48 10.12
CA GLY A 73 16.01 16.69 9.31
C GLY A 73 15.49 16.45 7.89
N VAL A 74 15.39 15.20 7.44
CA VAL A 74 14.82 14.82 6.14
C VAL A 74 13.52 14.03 6.37
N SER A 75 12.45 14.46 5.69
CA SER A 75 11.17 13.74 5.63
C SER A 75 10.74 13.64 4.18
N LEU A 76 10.59 12.40 3.68
CA LEU A 76 10.16 12.10 2.33
C LEU A 76 8.93 11.19 2.36
N GLU A 77 7.98 11.45 1.47
CA GLU A 77 6.78 10.65 1.31
C GLU A 77 6.65 10.20 -0.14
N PHE A 78 6.56 8.89 -0.33
CA PHE A 78 6.41 8.24 -1.62
C PHE A 78 5.01 7.66 -1.75
N GLN A 79 4.26 8.20 -2.69
CA GLN A 79 2.92 7.70 -3.02
C GLN A 79 3.06 6.52 -3.99
N CYS A 80 2.89 5.31 -3.47
CA CYS A 80 3.08 4.04 -4.17
C CYS A 80 1.76 3.41 -4.65
N GLY A 81 0.63 4.08 -4.41
CA GLY A 81 -0.68 3.60 -4.85
C GLY A 81 -0.82 3.55 -6.36
N GLU A 82 -1.79 2.76 -6.82
CA GLU A 82 -2.17 2.73 -8.23
C GLU A 82 -2.55 4.12 -8.71
N ARG A 83 -1.83 4.57 -9.75
CA ARG A 83 -2.17 5.76 -10.51
C ARG A 83 -2.63 5.30 -11.88
N LEU A 84 -3.79 5.82 -12.29
CA LEU A 84 -4.20 5.70 -13.68
C LEU A 84 -3.10 6.35 -14.53
N LYS A 85 -2.63 5.62 -15.54
CA LYS A 85 -1.78 6.20 -16.57
C LYS A 85 -2.57 7.36 -17.17
N ARG A 86 -1.97 8.55 -17.27
CA ARG A 86 -2.62 9.70 -17.91
C ARG A 86 -3.10 9.30 -19.31
N ASP A 87 -4.40 9.46 -19.56
CA ASP A 87 -5.04 9.43 -20.90
C ASP A 87 -4.94 10.80 -21.61
N ASP A 88 -4.15 11.74 -21.07
CA ASP A 88 -3.95 13.04 -21.70
C ASP A 88 -3.08 12.85 -22.95
N THR A 89 -3.75 12.71 -24.10
CA THR A 89 -3.12 12.80 -25.41
C THR A 89 -2.63 14.24 -25.64
N TYR A 90 -1.45 14.37 -26.23
CA TYR A 90 -0.78 15.65 -26.57
C TYR A 90 -1.68 16.68 -27.29
N LEU A 91 -2.81 16.24 -27.86
CA LEU A 91 -3.73 17.03 -28.66
C LEU A 91 -4.59 18.02 -27.86
N GLN A 92 -4.68 17.91 -26.53
CA GLN A 92 -5.44 18.88 -25.72
C GLN A 92 -4.70 20.22 -25.48
N HIS A 93 -3.43 20.33 -25.89
CA HIS A 93 -2.64 21.56 -25.76
C HIS A 93 -2.37 22.29 -27.10
N SER A 94 -3.02 21.89 -28.19
CA SER A 94 -2.81 22.47 -29.55
C SER A 94 -3.80 23.56 -29.96
N THR A 95 -4.45 24.25 -29.02
CA THR A 95 -5.19 25.49 -29.35
C THR A 95 -4.60 26.66 -28.58
N LYS A 96 -3.72 27.38 -29.28
CA LYS A 96 -3.37 28.76 -29.00
C LYS A 96 -3.67 29.58 -30.25
#